data_AF-A0A382T3J4-F1
#
_entry.id   AF-A0A382T3J4-F1
#
_cell.length_a   1.000
_cell.length_b   1.000
_cell.length_c   1.000
_cell.angle_alpha   90.00
_cell.angle_beta   90.00
_cell.angle_gamma   90.00
#
_symmetry.space_group_name_H-M   'P 1'
#
loop_
_entity.id
_entity.type
_entity.pdbx_description
1 polymer ?
#
loop_
_entity_poly.entity_id
_entity_poly.type
_entity_poly.pdbx_seq_one_letter_code
_entity_poly.pdbx_strand_id
1 'polypeptide(L)'
;MEYVFCDTGSELKETYEFIKRLEAHLDKKVIRLPKELDGFSDKYDFNHVLDLYGNYLPSPQARWCTKKLKLEPFEKYIGDDDVINYVGIRYDENREGYISTKSNVTTVFPFVEDKIDLRGVSQILERSGVGVPSYYEWRTRSGCYFCFYQSKKEWLGLKENHPDLYEKAKMYEKEGYTWRQDMSLSELEAAADEINAKKNN
;
A
#
# COMPACT_ATOMS: atom_id res chain seq x y z
N MET A 1 -5.04 -6.31 21.37
CA MET A 1 -4.69 -6.32 19.93
C MET A 1 -5.70 -5.46 19.21
N GLU A 2 -5.21 -4.34 18.70
CA GLU A 2 -5.93 -3.41 17.84
C GLU A 2 -5.41 -3.55 16.42
N TYR A 3 -6.26 -3.27 15.44
CA TYR A 3 -5.89 -3.30 14.04
C TYR A 3 -6.09 -1.91 13.47
N VAL A 4 -5.07 -1.39 12.79
CA VAL A 4 -5.10 -0.07 12.17
C VAL A 4 -4.85 -0.19 10.68
N PHE A 5 -5.54 0.65 9.91
CA PHE A 5 -5.35 0.79 8.48
C PHE A 5 -5.13 2.25 8.14
N CYS A 6 -3.93 2.57 7.65
CA CYS A 6 -3.61 3.90 7.13
C CYS A 6 -4.23 4.06 5.74
N ASP A 7 -5.48 4.52 5.71
CA ASP A 7 -6.27 4.75 4.50
C ASP A 7 -5.80 6.03 3.81
N THR A 8 -5.12 5.86 2.68
CA THR A 8 -4.66 6.97 1.85
C THR A 8 -5.78 7.62 1.05
N GLY A 9 -6.98 7.03 1.03
CA GLY A 9 -8.09 7.41 0.15
C GLY A 9 -7.86 7.07 -1.32
N SER A 10 -6.79 6.34 -1.65
CA SER A 10 -6.40 5.96 -3.01
C SER A 10 -6.06 4.48 -3.12
N GLU A 11 -6.64 3.66 -2.25
CA GLU A 11 -6.48 2.20 -2.26
C GLU A 11 -7.44 1.56 -3.27
N LEU A 12 -7.11 0.36 -3.72
CA LEU A 12 -7.99 -0.43 -4.58
C LEU A 12 -9.25 -0.87 -3.83
N LYS A 13 -10.36 -1.06 -4.55
CA LYS A 13 -11.63 -1.55 -3.98
C LYS A 13 -11.43 -2.89 -3.26
N GLU A 14 -10.63 -3.77 -3.87
CA GLU A 14 -10.23 -5.08 -3.39
C GLU A 14 -9.54 -5.02 -2.02
N THR A 15 -8.79 -3.94 -1.73
CA THR A 15 -8.18 -3.71 -0.43
C THR A 15 -9.26 -3.51 0.64
N TYR A 16 -10.24 -2.66 0.37
CA TYR A 16 -11.34 -2.40 1.31
C TYR A 16 -12.23 -3.64 1.51
N GLU A 17 -12.50 -4.39 0.44
CA GLU A 17 -13.22 -5.66 0.51
C GLU A 17 -12.48 -6.69 1.36
N PHE A 18 -11.16 -6.78 1.21
CA PHE A 18 -10.33 -7.68 2.02
C PHE A 18 -10.33 -7.29 3.49
N ILE A 19 -10.19 -6.00 3.81
CA ILE A 19 -10.29 -5.50 5.19
C ILE A 19 -11.64 -5.89 5.82
N LYS A 20 -12.74 -5.75 5.08
CA LYS A 20 -14.07 -6.16 5.56
C LYS A 20 -14.14 -7.66 5.87
N ARG A 21 -13.50 -8.52 5.05
CA ARG A 21 -13.40 -9.96 5.34
C ARG A 21 -12.56 -10.23 6.60
N LEU A 22 -11.46 -9.51 6.77
CA LEU A 22 -10.64 -9.62 7.99
C LEU A 22 -11.42 -9.21 9.24
N GLU A 23 -12.15 -8.10 9.20
CA GLU A 23 -12.98 -7.66 10.33
C GLU A 23 -14.04 -8.71 10.71
N ALA A 24 -14.71 -9.30 9.71
CA ALA A 24 -15.69 -10.35 9.93
C ALA A 24 -15.07 -11.63 10.50
N HIS A 25 -13.87 -12.00 10.06
CA HIS A 25 -13.18 -13.19 10.57
C HIS A 25 -12.64 -12.99 12.00
N LEU A 26 -12.12 -11.80 12.30
CA LEU A 26 -11.50 -11.47 13.58
C LEU A 26 -12.50 -11.03 14.65
N ASP A 27 -13.76 -10.79 14.27
CA ASP A 27 -14.80 -10.14 15.09
C ASP A 27 -14.30 -8.83 15.72
N LYS A 28 -13.55 -8.06 14.93
CA LYS A 28 -12.88 -6.84 15.38
C LYS A 28 -12.88 -5.79 14.29
N LYS A 29 -13.16 -4.55 14.69
CA LYS A 29 -13.05 -3.39 13.81
C LYS A 29 -11.57 -3.06 13.55
N VAL A 30 -11.26 -2.73 12.31
CA VAL A 30 -9.98 -2.11 11.90
C VAL A 30 -10.15 -0.60 11.96
N ILE A 31 -9.29 0.13 12.66
CA ILE A 31 -9.41 1.59 12.81
C ILE A 31 -8.78 2.26 11.58
N ARG A 32 -9.51 3.14 10.89
CA ARG A 32 -9.05 3.82 9.67
C ARG A 32 -8.38 5.14 10.02
N LEU A 33 -7.06 5.17 9.90
CA LEU A 33 -6.26 6.38 10.09
C LEU A 33 -6.05 7.08 8.74
N PRO A 34 -6.01 8.41 8.67
CA PRO A 34 -6.24 9.35 9.77
C PRO A 34 -7.72 9.72 9.99
N LYS A 35 -8.65 9.23 9.17
CA LYS A 35 -10.07 9.67 9.20
C LYS A 35 -10.76 9.46 10.55
N GLU A 36 -10.39 8.42 11.29
CA GLU A 36 -10.92 8.14 12.64
C GLU A 36 -10.08 8.75 13.77
N LEU A 37 -9.09 9.60 13.45
CA LEU A 37 -8.27 10.30 14.45
C LEU A 37 -8.75 11.72 14.70
N ASP A 38 -8.81 12.09 15.97
CA ASP A 38 -9.05 13.47 16.38
C ASP A 38 -7.99 14.42 15.80
N GLY A 39 -8.46 15.57 15.31
CA GLY A 39 -7.61 16.63 14.75
C GLY A 39 -7.06 16.34 13.35
N PHE A 40 -7.52 15.30 12.67
CA PHE A 40 -7.37 15.16 11.22
C PHE A 40 -8.70 15.48 10.52
N SER A 41 -8.61 16.08 9.33
CA SER A 41 -9.80 16.34 8.51
C SER A 41 -10.23 15.06 7.80
N ASP A 42 -11.53 14.87 7.59
CA ASP A 42 -12.07 13.83 6.70
C ASP A 42 -11.53 13.91 5.27
N LYS A 43 -11.05 15.09 4.87
CA LYS A 43 -10.42 15.36 3.58
C LYS A 43 -8.92 15.07 3.56
N TYR A 44 -8.34 14.59 4.66
CA TYR A 44 -6.92 14.27 4.72
C TYR A 44 -6.68 12.94 3.98
N ASP A 45 -6.52 13.04 2.67
CA ASP A 45 -6.23 11.95 1.75
C ASP A 45 -5.02 12.28 0.86
N PHE A 46 -4.71 11.40 -0.08
CA PHE A 46 -3.63 11.59 -1.02
C PHE A 46 -3.70 12.93 -1.78
N ASN A 47 -4.88 13.33 -2.26
CA ASN A 47 -5.03 14.54 -3.07
C ASN A 47 -4.79 15.79 -2.22
N HIS A 48 -5.35 15.84 -1.02
CA HIS A 48 -5.09 16.93 -0.10
C HIS A 48 -3.60 17.07 0.21
N VAL A 49 -2.91 15.95 0.50
CA VAL A 49 -1.46 16.01 0.75
C VAL A 49 -0.69 16.37 -0.52
N LEU A 50 -1.09 15.88 -1.70
CA LEU A 50 -0.49 16.26 -2.97
C LEU A 50 -0.57 17.78 -3.22
N ASP A 51 -1.70 18.41 -2.90
CA ASP A 51 -1.89 19.85 -2.99
C ASP A 51 -0.95 20.62 -2.05
N LEU A 52 -0.78 20.14 -0.81
CA LEU A 52 0.17 20.71 0.15
C LEU A 52 1.63 20.64 -0.34
N TYR A 53 1.95 19.64 -1.16
CA TYR A 53 3.26 19.48 -1.79
C TYR A 53 3.35 20.14 -3.18
N GLY A 54 2.40 21.02 -3.53
CA GLY A 54 2.44 21.78 -4.78
C GLY A 54 2.31 20.91 -6.02
N ASN A 55 1.55 19.81 -5.94
CA ASN A 55 1.41 18.80 -7.00
C ASN A 55 2.70 18.03 -7.34
N TYR A 56 3.67 17.98 -6.43
CA TYR A 56 4.87 17.17 -6.61
C TYR A 56 4.61 15.69 -6.27
N LEU A 57 4.68 14.81 -7.28
CA LEU A 57 4.42 13.38 -7.12
C LEU A 57 5.42 12.71 -6.17
N PRO A 58 4.98 11.73 -5.36
CA PRO A 58 5.90 10.99 -4.52
C PRO A 58 6.74 10.05 -5.38
N SER A 59 7.97 9.81 -4.95
CA SER A 59 8.93 8.97 -5.65
C SER A 59 9.76 8.15 -4.66
N PRO A 60 10.60 7.19 -5.12
CA PRO A 60 11.50 6.47 -4.23
C PRO A 60 12.41 7.39 -3.41
N GLN A 61 12.80 8.55 -3.98
CA GLN A 61 13.66 9.54 -3.34
C GLN A 61 12.85 10.49 -2.44
N ALA A 62 11.59 10.76 -2.77
CA ALA A 62 10.72 11.66 -2.04
C ALA A 62 9.42 10.97 -1.60
N ARG A 63 9.54 10.15 -0.55
CA ARG A 63 8.46 9.30 -0.02
C ARG A 63 7.51 10.04 0.92
N TRP A 64 7.10 11.25 0.56
CA TRP A 64 6.22 12.06 1.40
C TRP A 64 4.88 11.37 1.69
N CYS A 65 4.38 10.54 0.76
CA CYS A 65 3.15 9.77 0.96
C CYS A 65 3.28 8.76 2.12
N THR A 66 4.44 8.13 2.28
CA THR A 66 4.69 7.23 3.42
C THR A 66 4.73 8.02 4.72
N LYS A 67 5.43 9.16 4.74
CA LYS A 67 5.55 10.01 5.92
C LYS A 67 4.18 10.56 6.36
N LYS A 68 3.48 11.25 5.46
CA LYS A 68 2.27 12.02 5.74
C LYS A 68 1.00 11.21 5.90
N LEU A 69 0.85 10.13 5.13
CA LEU A 69 -0.39 9.35 5.11
C LEU A 69 -0.30 8.07 5.93
N LYS A 70 0.90 7.66 6.37
CA LYS A 70 1.10 6.41 7.12
C LYS A 70 1.77 6.63 8.46
N LEU A 71 3.01 7.15 8.45
CA LEU A 71 3.80 7.27 9.69
C LEU A 71 3.23 8.33 10.63
N GLU A 72 2.99 9.56 10.18
CA GLU A 72 2.47 10.63 11.04
C GLU A 72 1.08 10.30 11.64
N PRO A 73 0.10 9.78 10.87
CA PRO A 73 -1.16 9.29 11.44
C PRO A 73 -0.97 8.17 12.46
N PHE A 74 -0.14 7.18 12.16
CA PHE A 74 0.12 6.07 13.07
C PHE A 74 0.79 6.53 14.36
N GLU A 75 1.79 7.41 14.27
CA GLU A 75 2.48 7.98 15.44
C GLU A 75 1.56 8.82 16.31
N LYS A 76 0.60 9.54 15.70
CA LYS A 76 -0.44 10.26 16.45
C LYS A 76 -1.42 9.30 17.13
N TYR A 77 -1.81 8.23 16.44
CA TYR A 77 -2.71 7.22 16.97
C TYR A 77 -2.17 6.56 18.24
N ILE A 78 -0.90 6.15 18.22
CA ILE A 78 -0.28 5.48 19.37
C ILE A 78 0.07 6.44 20.52
N GLY A 79 0.18 7.75 20.25
CA GLY A 79 0.54 8.75 21.25
C GLY A 79 1.77 8.36 22.06
N ASP A 80 1.61 8.36 23.39
CA ASP A 80 2.64 7.99 24.37
C ASP A 80 2.41 6.60 24.98
N ASP A 81 1.47 5.82 24.46
CA ASP A 81 1.16 4.49 24.97
C ASP A 81 2.31 3.51 24.73
N ASP A 82 2.54 2.55 25.63
CA ASP A 82 3.47 1.45 25.41
C ASP A 82 2.87 0.45 24.40
N VAL A 83 3.46 0.39 23.20
CA VAL A 83 2.93 -0.38 22.05
C VAL A 83 3.88 -1.50 21.65
N ILE A 84 3.30 -2.70 21.48
CA ILE A 84 3.94 -3.78 20.71
C ILE A 84 3.44 -3.68 19.26
N ASN A 85 4.33 -3.27 18.35
CA ASN A 85 4.04 -3.12 16.93
C ASN A 85 4.42 -4.39 16.17
N TYR A 86 3.40 -5.09 15.64
CA TYR A 86 3.57 -6.32 14.88
C TYR A 86 3.85 -6.03 13.41
N VAL A 87 5.04 -6.36 12.92
CA VAL A 87 5.43 -6.17 11.53
C VAL A 87 5.45 -7.50 10.80
N GLY A 88 4.55 -7.64 9.81
CA GLY A 88 4.39 -8.84 8.99
C GLY A 88 5.44 -9.00 7.89
N ILE A 89 6.72 -8.74 8.17
CA ILE A 89 7.82 -9.11 7.27
C ILE A 89 8.02 -10.63 7.34
N ARG A 90 8.04 -11.29 6.19
CA ARG A 90 8.18 -12.75 6.14
C ARG A 90 9.62 -13.18 6.33
N TYR A 91 9.80 -14.44 6.73
CA TYR A 91 11.12 -15.05 6.88
C TYR A 91 11.94 -15.07 5.58
N ASP A 92 11.29 -15.18 4.43
CA ASP A 92 11.92 -15.24 3.10
C ASP A 92 12.15 -13.86 2.46
N GLU A 93 11.80 -12.76 3.13
CA GLU A 93 12.04 -11.40 2.63
C GLU A 93 13.44 -10.91 3.02
N ASN A 94 14.30 -10.68 2.03
CA ASN A 94 15.63 -10.10 2.24
C ASN A 94 15.57 -8.56 2.38
N ARG A 95 14.98 -8.07 3.46
CA ARG A 95 14.91 -6.64 3.79
C ARG A 95 14.84 -6.45 5.30
N GLU A 96 15.16 -5.26 5.76
CA GLU A 96 14.94 -4.88 7.15
C GLU A 96 13.48 -4.43 7.36
N GLY A 97 12.90 -4.83 8.48
CA GLY A 97 11.61 -4.33 8.93
C GLY A 97 11.73 -2.88 9.42
N TYR A 98 10.63 -2.13 9.38
CA TYR A 98 10.62 -0.81 9.99
C TYR A 98 10.69 -0.97 11.52
N ILE A 99 11.72 -0.39 12.13
CA ILE A 99 11.86 -0.30 13.59
C ILE A 99 11.54 1.15 13.97
N SER A 100 10.52 1.33 14.82
CA SER A 100 10.16 2.64 15.34
C SER A 100 11.33 3.23 16.13
N THR A 101 11.55 4.54 15.97
CA THR A 101 12.54 5.27 16.78
C THR A 101 11.99 5.71 18.14
N LYS A 102 10.68 5.56 18.38
CA LYS A 102 10.06 5.92 19.66
C LYS A 102 10.34 4.86 20.72
N SER A 103 10.74 5.29 21.92
CA SER A 103 11.10 4.39 23.03
C SER A 103 9.91 3.59 23.59
N ASN A 104 8.69 4.10 23.46
CA ASN A 104 7.45 3.43 23.86
C ASN A 104 6.96 2.40 22.82
N VAL A 105 7.70 2.15 21.74
CA VAL A 105 7.30 1.19 20.69
C VAL A 105 8.30 0.04 20.60
N THR A 106 7.85 -1.15 20.96
CA THR A 106 8.60 -2.40 20.73
C THR A 106 8.13 -3.02 19.43
N THR A 107 9.02 -3.14 18.44
CA THR A 107 8.70 -3.79 17.16
C THR A 107 9.02 -5.28 17.24
N VAL A 108 8.10 -6.14 16.82
CA VAL A 108 8.27 -7.60 16.76
C VAL A 108 8.02 -8.13 15.35
N PHE A 109 8.66 -9.26 15.01
CA PHE A 109 8.63 -9.82 13.65
C PHE A 109 8.19 -11.29 13.66
N PRO A 110 6.89 -11.57 13.93
CA PRO A 110 6.43 -12.93 14.20
C PRO A 110 6.74 -13.91 13.07
N PHE A 111 6.59 -13.50 11.80
CA PHE A 111 6.84 -14.40 10.68
C PHE A 111 8.33 -14.69 10.48
N VAL A 112 9.24 -13.81 10.88
CA VAL A 112 10.68 -14.10 10.89
C VAL A 112 11.01 -15.06 12.03
N GLU A 113 10.50 -14.77 13.22
CA GLU A 113 10.70 -15.57 14.44
C GLU A 113 10.19 -17.01 14.26
N ASP A 114 9.00 -17.16 13.66
CA ASP A 114 8.34 -18.44 13.42
C ASP A 114 8.74 -19.11 12.09
N LYS A 115 9.67 -18.51 11.34
CA LYS A 115 10.15 -18.99 10.02
C LYS A 115 9.02 -19.20 9.00
N ILE A 116 8.06 -18.29 8.97
CA ILE A 116 6.91 -18.29 8.08
C ILE A 116 7.27 -17.53 6.79
N ASP A 117 7.31 -18.25 5.68
CA ASP A 117 7.53 -17.73 4.33
C ASP A 117 6.20 -17.36 3.64
N LEU A 118 6.26 -16.95 2.37
CA LEU A 118 5.06 -16.66 1.58
C LEU A 118 4.06 -17.81 1.54
N ARG A 119 4.54 -19.06 1.41
CA ARG A 119 3.68 -20.24 1.38
C ARG A 119 2.98 -20.44 2.73
N GLY A 120 3.69 -20.23 3.83
CA GLY A 120 3.14 -20.26 5.17
C GLY A 120 2.04 -19.22 5.36
N VAL A 121 2.26 -17.98 4.92
CA VAL A 121 1.23 -16.92 4.94
C VAL A 121 0.00 -17.32 4.12
N SER A 122 0.17 -17.84 2.90
CA SER A 122 -0.95 -18.30 2.09
C SER A 122 -1.74 -19.41 2.77
N GLN A 123 -1.07 -20.38 3.40
CA GLN A 123 -1.75 -21.44 4.15
C GLN A 123 -2.55 -20.92 5.34
N ILE A 124 -2.06 -19.91 6.06
CA ILE A 124 -2.80 -19.26 7.15
C ILE A 124 -4.08 -18.61 6.61
N LEU A 125 -3.97 -17.87 5.51
CA LEU A 125 -5.11 -17.19 4.88
C LEU A 125 -6.13 -18.18 4.29
N GLU A 126 -5.67 -19.29 3.70
CA GLU A 126 -6.56 -20.34 3.20
C GLU A 126 -7.27 -21.08 4.33
N ARG A 127 -6.54 -21.51 5.37
CA ARG A 127 -7.12 -22.25 6.51
C ARG A 127 -8.07 -21.41 7.36
N SER A 128 -7.87 -20.10 7.42
CA SER A 128 -8.79 -19.17 8.09
C SER A 128 -10.08 -18.94 7.32
N GLY A 129 -10.15 -19.32 6.03
CA GLY A 129 -11.29 -19.03 5.15
C GLY A 129 -11.37 -17.58 4.67
N VAL A 130 -10.39 -16.72 5.03
CA VAL A 130 -10.33 -15.32 4.59
C VAL A 130 -9.89 -15.20 3.12
N GLY A 131 -8.97 -16.09 2.72
CA GLY A 131 -8.35 -16.11 1.41
C GLY A 131 -7.43 -14.90 1.19
N VAL A 132 -7.11 -14.63 -0.08
CA VAL A 132 -6.30 -13.47 -0.49
C VAL A 132 -7.17 -12.41 -1.18
N PRO A 133 -6.76 -11.13 -1.20
CA PRO A 133 -7.34 -10.11 -2.05
C PRO A 133 -7.32 -10.51 -3.54
N SER A 134 -8.38 -10.21 -4.29
CA SER A 134 -8.47 -10.51 -5.73
C SER A 134 -7.50 -9.69 -6.58
N TYR A 135 -6.99 -8.55 -6.09
CA TYR A 135 -5.94 -7.81 -6.80
C TYR A 135 -4.68 -8.66 -7.05
N TYR A 136 -4.47 -9.76 -6.30
CA TYR A 136 -3.34 -10.65 -6.51
C TYR A 136 -3.39 -11.44 -7.84
N GLU A 137 -4.53 -11.44 -8.52
CA GLU A 137 -4.68 -12.04 -9.85
C GLU A 137 -3.87 -11.31 -10.93
N TRP A 138 -3.62 -10.01 -10.74
CA TRP A 138 -2.95 -9.15 -11.72
C TRP A 138 -1.83 -8.26 -11.12
N ARG A 139 -1.73 -8.19 -9.79
CA ARG A 139 -0.73 -7.38 -9.06
C ARG A 139 0.00 -8.22 -8.02
N THR A 140 1.25 -7.88 -7.68
CA THR A 140 2.03 -8.70 -6.73
C THR A 140 2.11 -8.10 -5.33
N ARG A 141 1.67 -6.85 -5.14
CA ARG A 141 1.77 -6.15 -3.86
C ARG A 141 0.55 -5.28 -3.60
N SER A 142 0.27 -5.09 -2.31
CA SER A 142 -0.70 -4.11 -1.84
C SER A 142 -0.20 -2.68 -1.97
N GLY A 143 -1.14 -1.73 -1.96
CA GLY A 143 -0.89 -0.30 -1.88
C GLY A 143 -1.79 0.49 -2.81
N CYS A 144 -1.63 1.81 -2.79
CA CYS A 144 -2.38 2.73 -3.66
C CYS A 144 -2.32 2.28 -5.12
N TYR A 145 -3.39 2.55 -5.87
CA TYR A 145 -3.52 2.12 -7.27
C TYR A 145 -2.45 2.71 -8.19
N PHE A 146 -1.83 3.83 -7.81
CA PHE A 146 -0.78 4.54 -8.57
C PHE A 146 0.62 4.45 -7.94
N CYS A 147 0.88 3.49 -7.05
CA CYS A 147 2.15 3.45 -6.33
C CYS A 147 3.34 3.45 -7.30
N PHE A 148 4.27 4.40 -7.15
CA PHE A 148 5.45 4.55 -8.02
C PHE A 148 6.38 3.32 -8.03
N TYR A 149 6.22 2.41 -7.06
CA TYR A 149 6.93 1.14 -7.08
C TYR A 149 6.32 0.10 -8.03
N GLN A 150 5.12 0.33 -8.58
CA GLN A 150 4.46 -0.60 -9.50
C GLN A 150 5.36 -0.93 -10.70
N SER A 151 5.47 -2.22 -11.00
CA SER A 151 6.15 -2.67 -12.21
C SER A 151 5.34 -2.24 -13.45
N LYS A 152 5.98 -2.27 -14.63
CA LYS A 152 5.28 -1.97 -15.90
C LYS A 152 4.06 -2.87 -16.10
N LYS A 153 4.17 -4.15 -15.73
CA LYS A 153 3.08 -5.12 -15.81
C LYS A 153 1.95 -4.81 -14.82
N GLU A 154 2.26 -4.35 -13.61
CA GLU A 154 1.23 -3.93 -12.66
C GLU A 154 0.49 -2.67 -13.14
N TRP A 155 1.18 -1.76 -13.85
CA TRP A 155 0.54 -0.61 -14.50
C TRP A 155 -0.37 -1.01 -15.67
N LEU A 156 0.08 -1.92 -16.54
CA LEU A 156 -0.77 -2.48 -17.60
C LEU A 156 -1.95 -3.27 -17.01
N GLY A 157 -1.72 -4.03 -15.94
CA GLY A 157 -2.78 -4.73 -15.21
C GLY A 157 -3.79 -3.75 -14.60
N LEU A 158 -3.34 -2.60 -14.07
CA LEU A 158 -4.26 -1.54 -13.63
C LEU A 158 -5.10 -1.02 -14.80
N LYS A 159 -4.51 -0.79 -15.98
CA LYS A 159 -5.25 -0.36 -17.19
C LYS A 159 -6.32 -1.37 -17.57
N GLU A 160 -6.01 -2.66 -17.52
CA GLU A 160 -6.92 -3.75 -17.89
C GLU A 160 -8.06 -3.94 -16.88
N ASN A 161 -7.75 -3.90 -15.58
CA ASN A 161 -8.69 -4.25 -14.51
C ASN A 161 -9.43 -3.02 -13.92
N HIS A 162 -8.83 -1.84 -14.00
CA HIS A 162 -9.34 -0.57 -13.48
C HIS A 162 -9.00 0.61 -14.42
N PRO A 163 -9.55 0.63 -15.65
CA PRO A 163 -9.19 1.62 -16.66
C PRO A 163 -9.44 3.07 -16.20
N ASP A 164 -10.48 3.30 -15.39
CA ASP A 164 -10.80 4.59 -14.79
C ASP A 164 -9.72 5.07 -13.81
N LEU A 165 -9.19 4.17 -12.98
CA LEU A 165 -8.08 4.49 -12.07
C LEU A 165 -6.78 4.71 -12.84
N TYR A 166 -6.55 4.00 -13.94
CA TYR A 166 -5.40 4.21 -14.81
C TYR A 166 -5.43 5.60 -15.48
N GLU A 167 -6.58 5.99 -16.05
CA GLU A 167 -6.74 7.33 -16.61
C GLU A 167 -6.63 8.42 -15.55
N LYS A 168 -7.19 8.20 -14.36
CA LYS A 168 -6.98 9.10 -13.22
C LYS A 168 -5.50 9.20 -12.83
N ALA A 169 -4.76 8.09 -12.86
CA ALA A 169 -3.32 8.10 -12.60
C ALA A 169 -2.56 8.97 -13.62
N LYS A 170 -2.89 8.85 -14.92
CA LYS A 170 -2.31 9.67 -16.00
C LYS A 170 -2.51 11.17 -15.77
N MET A 171 -3.67 11.57 -15.26
CA MET A 171 -3.98 12.99 -15.01
C MET A 171 -3.06 13.65 -13.97
N TYR A 172 -2.39 12.87 -13.11
CA TYR A 172 -1.43 13.41 -12.15
C TYR A 172 -0.05 13.70 -12.76
N GLU A 173 0.28 13.06 -13.89
CA GLU A 173 1.57 13.28 -14.54
C GLU A 173 1.62 14.65 -15.22
N LYS A 174 2.79 15.30 -15.15
CA LYS A 174 3.08 16.60 -15.77
C LYS A 174 4.43 16.53 -16.46
N GLU A 175 4.76 17.52 -17.29
CA GLU A 175 6.08 17.59 -17.93
C GLU A 175 7.20 17.52 -16.87
N GLY A 176 8.05 16.48 -16.96
CA GLY A 176 9.14 16.22 -16.03
C GLY A 176 8.75 15.52 -14.72
N TYR A 177 7.47 15.22 -14.47
CA TYR A 177 6.97 14.56 -13.26
C TYR A 177 6.04 13.39 -13.61
N THR A 178 6.60 12.19 -13.60
CA THR A 178 5.91 10.94 -13.92
C THR A 178 5.96 9.98 -12.72
N TRP A 179 5.02 9.04 -12.66
CA TRP A 179 5.01 8.03 -11.58
C TRP A 179 6.22 7.09 -11.65
N ARG A 180 6.73 6.88 -12.86
CA ARG A 180 7.92 6.07 -13.13
C ARG A 180 9.04 6.96 -13.65
N GLN A 181 10.27 6.66 -13.27
CA GLN A 181 11.43 7.43 -13.69
C GLN A 181 11.80 7.24 -15.17
N ASP A 182 11.41 6.11 -15.77
CA ASP A 182 11.86 5.71 -17.11
C ASP A 182 10.89 6.08 -18.24
N MET A 183 9.62 6.37 -17.92
CA MET A 183 8.59 6.73 -18.90
C MET A 183 7.31 7.20 -18.19
N SER A 184 6.52 8.02 -18.87
CA SER A 184 5.13 8.32 -18.53
C SER A 184 4.21 7.12 -18.74
N LEU A 185 3.00 7.18 -18.16
CA LEU A 185 1.96 6.18 -18.39
C LEU A 185 1.43 6.18 -19.83
N SER A 186 1.45 7.33 -20.52
CA SER A 186 1.09 7.42 -21.93
C SER A 186 2.11 6.71 -22.83
N GLU A 187 3.42 6.86 -22.55
CA GLU A 187 4.48 6.13 -23.25
C GLU A 187 4.44 4.63 -22.93
N LEU A 188 4.20 4.27 -21.67
CA LEU A 188 4.04 2.88 -21.25
C LEU A 188 2.88 2.20 -21.97
N GLU A 189 1.76 2.92 -22.14
CA GLU A 189 0.59 2.46 -22.88
C GLU A 189 0.92 2.24 -24.37
N ALA A 190 1.66 3.15 -25.01
CA ALA A 190 2.09 2.99 -26.40
C ALA A 190 3.04 1.80 -26.59
N ALA A 191 3.82 1.45 -25.56
CA ALA A 191 4.76 0.33 -25.57
C ALA A 191 4.19 -0.99 -25.03
N ALA A 192 2.87 -1.08 -24.78
CA ALA A 192 2.25 -2.21 -24.09
C ALA A 192 2.53 -3.56 -24.76
N ASP A 193 2.41 -3.64 -26.10
CA ASP A 193 2.61 -4.87 -26.86
C ASP A 193 4.04 -5.40 -26.73
N GLU A 194 5.04 -4.52 -26.81
CA GLU A 194 6.44 -4.89 -26.65
C GLU A 194 6.76 -5.37 -25.22
N ILE A 195 6.20 -4.70 -24.22
CA ILE A 195 6.37 -5.05 -22.80
C ILE A 195 5.76 -6.42 -22.51
N ASN A 196 4.60 -6.71 -23.10
CA ASN A 196 3.91 -7.99 -22.95
C ASN A 196 4.64 -9.11 -23.73
N ALA A 197 5.20 -8.83 -24.91
CA ALA A 197 5.95 -9.81 -25.71
C ALA A 197 7.26 -10.28 -25.03
N LYS A 198 7.96 -9.40 -24.31
CA LYS A 198 9.19 -9.73 -23.54
C LYS A 198 8.97 -10.74 -22.39
N LYS A 199 7.73 -11.20 -22.16
CA LYS A 199 7.35 -12.22 -21.17
C LYS A 199 7.48 -13.65 -21.68
N ASN A 200 7.51 -13.85 -23.00
CA ASN A 200 7.46 -15.18 -23.63
C ASN A 200 8.83 -15.72 -24.07
N ASN A 201 9.90 -15.00 -23.76
CA ASN A 201 11.30 -15.41 -23.91
C ASN A 201 11.98 -15.42 -22.54
#